data_AF-A0A9X0ZS65-F1
#
_entry.id   AF-A0A9X0ZS65-F1
#
_cell.length_a   1.000
_cell.length_b   1.000
_cell.length_c   1.000
_cell.angle_alpha   90.00
_cell.angle_beta   90.00
_cell.angle_gamma   90.00
#
_symmetry.space_group_name_H-M   'P 1'
#
loop_
_entity.id
_entity.type
_entity.pdbx_description
1 polymer ?
#
loop_
_entity_poly.entity_id
_entity_poly.type
_entity_poly.pdbx_seq_one_letter_code
_entity_poly.pdbx_strand_id
1 'polypeptide(L)' 'MLSAAADLAWWFGWSVAEVYALSLDEFEDWQKEVTRQMKAGYQKGM' A
#
# COMPACT_ATOMS: atom_id res chain seq x y z
N MET A 1 -11.23 -5.90 0.28
CA MET A 1 -10.60 -5.03 -0.74
C MET A 1 -10.49 -3.58 -0.29
N LEU A 2 -11.56 -2.96 0.24
CA LEU A 2 -11.53 -1.57 0.72
C LEU A 2 -10.45 -1.29 1.78
N SER A 3 -10.27 -2.18 2.77
CA SER A 3 -9.26 -2.02 3.81
C SER A 3 -7.83 -2.03 3.24
N ALA A 4 -7.49 -3.03 2.42
CA ALA A 4 -6.16 -3.14 1.81
C ALA A 4 -5.84 -1.95 0.89
N ALA A 5 -6.83 -1.42 0.17
CA ALA A 5 -6.64 -0.22 -0.64
C ALA A 5 -6.41 1.03 0.23
N ALA A 6 -7.13 1.16 1.35
CA ALA A 6 -6.91 2.23 2.31
C ALA A 6 -5.55 2.12 3.01
N ASP A 7 -5.11 0.90 3.34
CA ASP A 7 -3.80 0.65 3.97
C ASP A 7 -2.65 1.06 3.04
N LEU A 8 -2.75 0.72 1.75
CA LEU A 8 -1.79 1.13 0.73
C LEU A 8 -1.80 2.64 0.49
N ALA A 9 -2.99 3.23 0.36
CA ALA A 9 -3.16 4.67 0.21
C ALA A 9 -2.54 5.41 1.40
N TRP A 10 -2.83 4.96 2.62
CA TRP A 10 -2.21 5.48 3.81
C TRP A 10 -0.71 5.26 3.80
N TRP A 11 -0.19 4.07 3.49
CA TRP A 11 1.26 3.79 3.53
C TRP A 11 2.07 4.70 2.59
N PHE A 12 1.63 4.82 1.34
CA PHE A 12 2.33 5.59 0.32
C PHE A 12 1.92 7.06 0.23
N GLY A 13 0.89 7.49 0.99
CA GLY A 13 0.38 8.86 0.95
C GLY A 13 -0.42 9.17 -0.32
N TRP A 14 -1.01 8.14 -0.94
CA TRP A 14 -1.87 8.26 -2.10
C TRP A 14 -3.33 8.47 -1.68
N SER A 15 -4.16 8.88 -2.63
CA SER A 15 -5.60 8.75 -2.51
C SER A 15 -6.04 7.31 -2.76
N VAL A 16 -7.20 6.94 -2.23
CA VAL A 16 -7.80 5.61 -2.47
C VAL A 16 -8.13 5.40 -3.96
N ALA A 17 -8.46 6.48 -4.69
CA ALA A 17 -8.74 6.43 -6.12
C ALA A 17 -7.50 6.01 -6.94
N GLU A 18 -6.31 6.47 -6.55
CA GLU A 18 -5.05 6.07 -7.20
C GLU A 18 -4.77 4.57 -7.00
N VAL A 19 -5.10 4.03 -5.82
CA VAL A 19 -4.95 2.58 -5.58
C VAL A 19 -5.94 1.76 -6.41
N TYR A 20 -7.15 2.26 -6.64
CA TYR A 20 -8.13 1.61 -7.52
C TYR A 20 -7.79 1.71 -9.01
N ALA A 21 -6.89 2.61 -9.40
CA ALA A 21 -6.41 2.71 -10.77
C ALA A 21 -5.34 1.67 -11.09
N LEU A 22 -4.77 1.00 -10.08
CA LEU A 22 -3.78 -0.07 -10.26
C LEU A 22 -4.43 -1.33 -10.83
N SER A 23 -3.68 -2.02 -11.68
CA SER A 23 -3.99 -3.41 -12.01
C SER A 23 -3.80 -4.31 -10.78
N LEU A 24 -4.37 -5.52 -10.83
CA LEU A 24 -4.26 -6.46 -9.71
C LEU A 24 -2.80 -6.87 -9.43
N ASP A 25 -1.99 -7.03 -10.48
CA ASP A 25 -0.57 -7.38 -10.37
C ASP A 25 0.23 -6.24 -9.71
N GLU A 26 0.01 -5.00 -10.16
CA GLU A 26 0.65 -3.82 -9.55
C GLU A 26 0.23 -3.66 -8.08
N PHE A 27 -1.05 -3.86 -7.77
CA PHE A 27 -1.55 -3.82 -6.41
C PHE A 27 -0.88 -4.87 -5.51
N GLU A 28 -0.67 -6.08 -6.02
CA GLU A 28 0.04 -7.14 -5.30
C GLU A 28 1.52 -6.79 -5.07
N ASP A 29 2.18 -6.23 -6.07
CA ASP A 29 3.59 -5.82 -5.97
C ASP A 29 3.79 -4.71 -4.93
N TRP A 30 2.88 -3.73 -4.87
CA TRP A 30 2.93 -2.69 -3.85
C TRP A 30 2.66 -3.24 -2.44
N GLN A 31 1.77 -4.22 -2.26
CA GLN A 31 1.59 -4.88 -0.97
C GLN A 31 2.85 -5.63 -0.51
N LYS A 32 3.58 -6.27 -1.44
CA LYS A 32 4.86 -6.92 -1.15
C LYS A 32 5.90 -5.88 -0.71
N GLU A 33 5.92 -4.72 -1.36
CA GLU A 33 6.84 -3.63 -1.00
C GLU A 33 6.53 -3.07 0.40
N VAL A 34 5.26 -2.85 0.76
CA VAL A 34 4.86 -2.49 2.13
C VAL A 34 5.37 -3.54 3.13
N THR A 35 5.15 -4.82 2.84
CA THR A 35 5.60 -5.92 3.70
C THR A 35 7.12 -5.94 3.86
N ARG A 36 7.87 -5.64 2.78
CA ARG A 36 9.33 -5.53 2.81
C ARG A 36 9.78 -4.36 3.67
N GLN A 37 9.14 -3.20 3.56
CA GLN A 37 9.46 -2.03 4.37
C GLN A 37 9.16 -2.29 5.86
N MET A 38 8.04 -2.92 6.19
CA MET A 38 7.75 -3.35 7.57
C MET A 38 8.82 -4.31 8.11
N LYS A 39 9.24 -5.30 7.32
CA LYS A 39 10.32 -6.24 7.69
C LYS A 39 11.68 -5.56 7.87
N ALA A 40 11.94 -4.50 7.11
CA ALA A 40 13.14 -3.68 7.22
C ALA A 40 13.06 -2.66 8.38
N GLY A 41 11.97 -2.65 9.15
CA GLY A 41 11.81 -1.78 10.32
C GLY A 41 11.32 -0.37 10.01
N TYR A 42 10.89 -0.10 8.77
CA TYR A 42 10.20 1.15 8.48
C TYR A 42 8.85 1.16 9.19
N GLN A 43 8.59 2.23 9.92
CA GLN A 43 7.32 2.49 10.56
C GLN A 43 6.80 3.81 10.06
N LYS A 44 5.54 3.84 9.60
CA LYS A 44 4.88 5.13 9.42
C LYS A 44 4.55 5.69 10.80
N GLY A 45 5.03 6.91 11.06
CA GLY A 45 4.60 7.66 12.24
C GLY A 45 3.09 7.90 12.18
N MET A 46 2.41 7.75 13.32
CA MET A 46 1.02 8.17 13.50
C MET A 46 0.87 9.67 13.26
#